data_AF-T0DDY2-F1
#
_entry.id   AF-T0DDY2-F1
#
_cell.length_a   1.000
_cell.length_b   1.000
_cell.length_c   1.000
_cell.angle_alpha   90.00
_cell.angle_beta   90.00
_cell.angle_gamma   90.00
#
_symmetry.space_group_name_H-M   'P 1'
#
loop_
_entity.id
_entity.type
_entity.pdbx_description
1 polymer ?
#
loop_
_entity_poly.entity_id
_entity_poly.type
_entity_poly.pdbx_seq_one_letter_code
_entity_poly.pdbx_strand_id
1 'polypeptide(L)'
;MKALIILSLSVLTFVSAHFSYAQDAKPNVVLLTSLETPRIWYKPKGWKIDPKLEKIFKKHFDKSGYNIVVKHSVDFHELRRQLHNPNNIAVFWASHAAGTSQNTTGSNNTGAVLSINGKDVKDLFKSVHPNIRYLGLVGCDAEGILNEISREGHYRYNPNLMTHSFTKKIDARKGLKKSLKASVGQLGYTKKRLFFLKKKSLIFRHDFYGREDLLKVNNYFHCAKENGYLVKGVRTLSQDSMEVAITNSQGILKILPAAKAGDRQEFQFYLPYHPEFARRDMKISVDSLIYFGEERKYLGEFDFETDWGTDWRVFAKSDGTVLGVTKNLYLPRGSLPSIDDVQTYKELSCNDTEEMKVHVY
;
A
#
# COMPACT_ATOMS: atom_id res chain seq x y z
N MET A 1 29.44 4.05 -54.30
CA MET A 1 29.83 3.13 -53.19
C MET A 1 30.26 3.81 -51.88
N LYS A 2 30.42 5.14 -51.78
CA LYS A 2 30.73 5.82 -50.49
C LYS A 2 29.49 6.24 -49.68
N ALA A 3 28.31 6.32 -50.30
CA ALA A 3 27.08 6.75 -49.64
C ALA A 3 26.35 5.64 -48.86
N LEU A 4 26.60 4.35 -49.16
CA LEU A 4 25.91 3.25 -48.48
C LEU A 4 26.49 2.90 -47.10
N ILE A 5 27.72 3.31 -46.80
CA ILE A 5 28.39 2.99 -45.52
C ILE A 5 28.02 4.00 -44.42
N ILE A 6 27.57 5.21 -44.79
CA ILE A 6 27.20 6.25 -43.82
C ILE A 6 25.82 5.99 -43.21
N LEU A 7 24.93 5.29 -43.93
CA LEU A 7 23.60 4.92 -43.42
C LEU A 7 23.65 3.77 -42.41
N SER A 8 24.59 2.83 -42.52
CA SER A 8 24.70 1.73 -41.55
C SER A 8 25.31 2.17 -40.21
N LEU A 9 26.09 3.25 -40.19
CA LEU A 9 26.73 3.75 -38.97
C LEU A 9 25.80 4.66 -38.14
N SER A 10 24.82 5.31 -38.78
CA SER A 10 23.85 6.18 -38.11
C SER A 10 22.65 5.43 -37.52
N VAL A 11 22.36 4.21 -38.01
CA VAL A 11 21.35 3.32 -37.41
C VAL A 11 21.89 2.60 -36.16
N LEU A 12 23.22 2.41 -36.04
CA LEU A 12 23.81 1.73 -34.88
C LEU A 12 23.98 2.63 -33.65
N THR A 13 24.00 3.96 -33.81
CA THR A 13 24.13 4.92 -32.69
C THR A 13 22.81 5.26 -31.99
N PHE A 14 21.65 4.88 -32.56
CA PHE A 14 20.33 5.10 -31.94
C PHE A 14 19.82 3.90 -31.12
N VAL A 15 20.51 2.75 -31.14
CA VAL A 15 20.18 1.58 -30.30
C VAL A 15 20.95 1.59 -28.95
N SER A 16 21.77 2.61 -28.70
CA SER A 16 22.21 2.99 -27.35
C SER A 16 21.13 3.76 -26.57
N ALA A 17 19.86 3.58 -26.95
CA ALA A 17 18.71 4.04 -26.20
C ALA A 17 18.69 3.36 -24.83
N HIS A 18 19.24 4.08 -23.85
CA HIS A 18 18.79 4.12 -22.47
C HIS A 18 18.27 2.78 -21.93
N PHE A 19 19.18 1.83 -21.74
CA PHE A 19 19.13 1.06 -20.49
C PHE A 19 19.36 2.07 -19.36
N SER A 20 18.35 2.89 -19.08
CA SER A 20 18.12 3.38 -17.73
C SER A 20 17.96 2.12 -16.92
N TYR A 21 19.10 1.62 -16.41
CA TYR A 21 19.09 0.70 -15.30
C TYR A 21 18.14 1.35 -14.29
N ALA A 22 16.93 0.82 -14.20
CA ALA A 22 16.09 1.07 -13.05
C ALA A 22 16.98 0.69 -11.88
N GLN A 23 17.62 1.68 -11.25
CA GLN A 23 18.38 1.42 -10.04
C GLN A 23 17.38 0.74 -9.14
N ASP A 24 17.64 -0.53 -8.81
CA ASP A 24 16.78 -1.34 -7.96
C ASP A 24 16.41 -0.50 -6.75
N ALA A 25 15.19 0.03 -6.77
CA ALA A 25 14.78 1.04 -5.81
C ALA A 25 14.69 0.32 -4.47
N LYS A 26 15.67 0.57 -3.60
CA LYS A 26 15.74 -0.07 -2.29
C LYS A 26 14.43 0.24 -1.54
N PRO A 27 13.66 -0.79 -1.14
CA PRO A 27 12.39 -0.53 -0.50
C PRO A 27 12.58 0.11 0.88
N ASN A 28 11.60 0.90 1.29
CA ASN A 28 11.61 1.67 2.51
C ASN A 28 11.05 0.85 3.69
N VAL A 29 11.76 0.90 4.80
CA VAL A 29 11.22 0.56 6.13
C VAL A 29 10.96 1.85 6.89
N VAL A 30 9.71 2.07 7.28
CA VAL A 30 9.26 3.38 7.77
C VAL A 30 8.85 3.31 9.23
N LEU A 31 9.47 4.15 10.08
CA LEU A 31 8.99 4.45 11.42
C LEU A 31 8.26 5.79 11.42
N LEU A 32 7.03 5.77 11.92
CA LEU A 32 6.20 6.95 12.12
C LEU A 32 5.86 7.06 13.60
N THR A 33 6.11 8.22 14.20
CA THR A 33 5.75 8.47 15.59
C THR A 33 4.78 9.62 15.73
N SER A 34 3.81 9.44 16.62
CA SER A 34 2.76 10.39 16.97
C SER A 34 2.53 10.31 18.47
N LEU A 35 3.59 10.62 19.23
CA LEU A 35 3.62 10.56 20.68
C LEU A 35 4.06 11.92 21.20
N GLU A 36 3.22 12.54 22.03
CA GLU A 36 3.70 13.64 22.85
C GLU A 36 4.57 13.10 23.97
N THR A 37 5.71 13.75 24.24
CA THR A 37 6.53 13.32 25.36
C THR A 37 5.91 13.85 26.65
N PRO A 38 5.40 12.98 27.56
CA PRO A 38 4.79 13.45 28.79
C PRO A 38 5.85 14.15 29.66
N ARG A 39 5.48 15.27 30.29
CA ARG A 39 6.31 15.93 31.29
C ARG A 39 6.35 15.05 32.55
N ILE A 40 7.49 14.43 32.81
CA ILE A 40 7.71 13.56 33.96
C ILE A 40 8.67 14.29 34.93
N TRP A 41 8.24 14.53 36.17
CA TRP A 41 8.96 15.33 37.16
C TRP A 41 10.38 14.83 37.48
N TYR A 42 10.61 13.52 37.42
CA TYR A 42 11.94 12.90 37.65
C TYR A 42 12.77 12.72 36.37
N LYS A 43 12.34 13.24 35.21
CA LYS A 43 13.10 13.20 33.97
C LYS A 43 13.68 14.58 33.64
N PRO A 44 14.89 14.66 33.07
CA PRO A 44 15.46 15.92 32.61
C PRO A 44 14.52 16.60 31.61
N LYS A 45 14.43 17.93 31.64
CA LYS A 45 13.58 18.74 30.73
C LYS A 45 13.80 18.44 29.23
N GLY A 46 14.96 17.89 28.85
CA GLY A 46 15.28 17.49 27.48
C GLY A 46 14.96 16.04 27.11
N TRP A 47 14.34 15.26 28.00
CA TRP A 47 13.97 13.87 27.68
C TRP A 47 12.90 13.87 26.59
N LYS A 48 13.20 13.22 25.45
CA LYS A 48 12.26 13.00 24.33
C LYS A 48 12.14 11.52 24.02
N ILE A 49 10.93 11.06 23.73
CA ILE A 49 10.67 9.65 23.37
C ILE A 49 11.17 9.33 21.95
N ASP A 50 10.98 10.26 21.01
CA ASP A 50 11.27 10.08 19.58
C ASP A 50 12.72 9.68 19.28
N PRO A 51 13.77 10.37 19.79
CA PRO A 51 15.14 9.98 19.50
C PRO A 51 15.49 8.57 20.03
N LYS A 52 14.79 8.10 21.06
CA LYS A 52 14.97 6.74 21.59
C LYS A 52 14.33 5.69 20.67
N LEU A 53 13.17 5.98 20.10
CA LEU A 53 12.50 5.11 19.13
C LEU A 53 13.28 5.04 17.83
N GLU A 54 13.70 6.20 17.30
CA GLU A 54 14.56 6.30 16.12
C GLU A 54 15.84 5.48 16.30
N LYS A 55 16.55 5.65 17.43
CA LYS A 55 17.78 4.89 17.71
C LYS A 55 17.54 3.38 17.75
N ILE A 56 16.40 2.93 18.29
CA ILE A 56 16.03 1.51 18.30
C ILE A 56 15.80 1.01 16.87
N PHE A 57 15.08 1.80 16.07
CA PHE A 57 14.69 1.46 14.71
C PHE A 57 15.88 1.43 13.75
N LYS A 58 16.67 2.52 13.70
CA LYS A 58 17.89 2.61 12.89
C LYS A 58 18.85 1.48 13.23
N LYS A 59 19.06 1.21 14.53
CA LYS A 59 19.93 0.11 14.94
C LYS A 59 19.45 -1.26 14.46
N HIS A 60 18.13 -1.46 14.35
CA HIS A 60 17.59 -2.73 13.86
C HIS A 60 17.86 -2.90 12.35
N PHE A 61 17.66 -1.85 11.55
CA PHE A 61 17.75 -1.93 10.09
C PHE A 61 19.08 -1.47 9.49
N ASP A 62 20.05 -1.01 10.28
CA ASP A 62 21.36 -0.46 9.87
C ASP A 62 22.09 -1.29 8.80
N LYS A 63 21.99 -2.63 8.88
CA LYS A 63 22.65 -3.57 7.96
C LYS A 63 21.69 -4.33 7.04
N SER A 64 20.44 -3.89 6.98
CA SER A 64 19.38 -4.60 6.27
C SER A 64 19.46 -4.47 4.76
N GLY A 65 20.10 -3.41 4.25
CA GLY A 65 20.06 -3.04 2.84
C GLY A 65 18.84 -2.18 2.47
N TYR A 66 17.85 -2.03 3.38
CA TYR A 66 16.67 -1.18 3.17
C TYR A 66 16.97 0.31 3.29
N ASN A 67 16.13 1.13 2.66
CA ASN A 67 16.11 2.56 2.92
C ASN A 67 15.35 2.83 4.23
N ILE A 68 16.00 3.48 5.20
CA ILE A 68 15.43 3.70 6.53
C ILE A 68 14.78 5.09 6.58
N VAL A 69 13.45 5.13 6.67
CA VAL A 69 12.70 6.40 6.79
C VAL A 69 12.15 6.53 8.20
N VAL A 70 12.41 7.66 8.85
CA VAL A 70 11.90 7.97 10.18
C VAL A 70 11.23 9.33 10.14
N LYS A 71 9.97 9.40 10.57
CA LYS A 71 9.21 10.65 10.69
C LYS A 71 8.59 10.76 12.08
N HIS A 72 8.73 11.94 12.67
CA HIS A 72 8.22 12.25 14.01
C HIS A 72 7.09 13.27 13.93
N SER A 73 6.26 13.31 14.98
CA SER A 73 5.08 14.19 15.06
C SER A 73 4.18 14.08 13.83
N VAL A 74 3.92 12.85 13.41
CA VAL A 74 3.21 12.54 12.18
C VAL A 74 1.71 12.78 12.37
N ASP A 75 1.10 13.51 11.44
CA ASP A 75 -0.35 13.69 11.38
C ASP A 75 -1.04 12.62 10.52
N PHE A 76 -2.35 12.73 10.39
CA PHE A 76 -3.15 11.77 9.62
C PHE A 76 -2.88 11.81 8.11
N HIS A 77 -2.49 12.97 7.55
CA HIS A 77 -2.15 13.09 6.13
C HIS A 77 -0.86 12.35 5.80
N GLU A 78 0.18 12.55 6.60
CA GLU A 78 1.45 11.86 6.43
C GLU A 78 1.31 10.36 6.73
N LEU A 79 0.56 9.95 7.76
CA LEU A 79 0.28 8.52 7.99
C LEU A 79 -0.35 7.88 6.75
N ARG A 80 -1.42 8.50 6.22
CA ARG A 80 -2.07 8.00 4.99
C ARG A 80 -1.10 7.91 3.83
N ARG A 81 -0.29 8.95 3.60
CA ARG A 81 0.74 8.97 2.54
C ARG A 81 1.70 7.79 2.66
N GLN A 82 2.14 7.46 3.87
CA GLN A 82 3.09 6.37 4.09
C GLN A 82 2.43 4.99 4.01
N LEU A 83 1.15 4.87 4.37
CA LEU A 83 0.40 3.63 4.16
C LEU A 83 0.11 3.35 2.67
N HIS A 84 0.15 4.37 1.80
CA HIS A 84 -0.12 4.24 0.36
C HIS A 84 1.13 4.35 -0.52
N ASN A 85 2.32 4.54 0.07
CA ASN A 85 3.55 4.72 -0.71
C ASN A 85 4.02 3.37 -1.28
N PRO A 86 4.10 3.21 -2.63
CA PRO A 86 4.48 1.95 -3.25
C PRO A 86 5.90 1.52 -2.91
N ASN A 87 6.77 2.45 -2.51
CA ASN A 87 8.15 2.13 -2.12
C ASN A 87 8.26 1.57 -0.70
N ASN A 88 7.19 1.57 0.10
CA ASN A 88 7.23 1.09 1.48
C ASN A 88 6.95 -0.41 1.54
N ILE A 89 7.91 -1.19 2.07
CA ILE A 89 7.73 -2.63 2.35
C ILE A 89 7.26 -2.88 3.78
N ALA A 90 7.52 -1.94 4.70
CA ALA A 90 7.08 -2.03 6.10
C ALA A 90 6.78 -0.66 6.69
N VAL A 91 5.69 -0.59 7.47
CA VAL A 91 5.30 0.61 8.21
C VAL A 91 5.14 0.27 9.69
N PHE A 92 5.81 1.04 10.55
CA PHE A 92 5.74 0.96 12.00
C PHE A 92 5.15 2.27 12.52
N TRP A 93 3.93 2.22 13.03
CA TRP A 93 3.22 3.37 13.61
C TRP A 93 3.25 3.29 15.13
N ALA A 94 3.87 4.28 15.78
CA ALA A 94 3.88 4.40 17.24
C ALA A 94 3.06 5.61 17.69
N SER A 95 1.94 5.37 18.36
CA SER A 95 1.05 6.44 18.84
C SER A 95 0.31 6.05 20.11
N HIS A 96 -0.45 7.00 20.65
CA HIS A 96 -1.51 6.68 21.61
C HIS A 96 -2.62 5.90 20.91
N ALA A 97 -3.10 4.87 21.59
CA ALA A 97 -4.30 4.15 21.21
C ALA A 97 -5.11 3.87 22.48
N ALA A 98 -6.43 3.96 22.34
CA ALA A 98 -7.39 3.61 23.38
C ALA A 98 -8.06 2.31 22.95
N GLY A 99 -8.01 1.30 23.82
CA GLY A 99 -8.60 0.00 23.54
C GLY A 99 -10.11 0.01 23.52
N THR A 100 -10.69 -0.93 22.76
CA THR A 100 -12.08 -1.35 22.89
C THR A 100 -12.25 -2.09 24.23
N SER A 101 -12.55 -1.38 25.32
CA SER A 101 -12.88 -2.05 26.58
C SER A 101 -14.30 -2.62 26.48
N GLN A 102 -14.42 -3.95 26.41
CA GLN A 102 -15.71 -4.66 26.38
C GLN A 102 -16.54 -4.53 27.66
N ASN A 103 -15.98 -3.99 28.75
CA ASN A 103 -16.63 -3.94 30.07
C ASN A 103 -17.15 -2.55 30.48
N THR A 104 -17.22 -1.60 29.56
CA THR A 104 -17.86 -0.30 29.83
C THR A 104 -19.23 -0.26 29.19
N THR A 105 -20.26 -0.57 29.97
CA THR A 105 -21.66 -0.36 29.61
C THR A 105 -21.91 1.14 29.40
N GLY A 106 -22.35 1.54 28.20
CA GLY A 106 -22.92 2.88 27.98
C GLY A 106 -22.46 3.66 26.74
N SER A 107 -21.43 3.24 26.02
CA SER A 107 -21.07 3.85 24.73
C SER A 107 -20.34 2.81 23.88
N ASN A 108 -20.64 2.74 22.58
CA ASN A 108 -19.94 1.87 21.64
C ASN A 108 -18.45 2.18 21.72
N ASN A 109 -17.71 1.40 22.50
CA ASN A 109 -16.33 1.66 22.84
C ASN A 109 -15.45 1.23 21.67
N THR A 110 -15.58 1.94 20.54
CA THR A 110 -14.75 1.72 19.36
C THR A 110 -13.38 2.29 19.72
N GLY A 111 -12.38 1.43 19.85
CA GLY A 111 -11.01 1.85 20.12
C GLY A 111 -10.57 2.92 19.13
N ALA A 112 -9.68 3.81 19.57
CA ALA A 112 -9.20 4.92 18.77
C ALA A 112 -7.68 4.81 18.60
N VAL A 113 -7.18 5.16 17.42
CA VAL A 113 -5.74 5.35 17.19
C VAL A 113 -5.54 6.84 16.96
N LEU A 114 -4.75 7.51 17.79
CA LEU A 114 -4.67 8.97 17.73
C LEU A 114 -3.43 9.43 16.95
N SER A 115 -3.64 10.39 16.06
CA SER A 115 -2.57 11.22 15.47
C SER A 115 -2.09 12.30 16.46
N ILE A 116 -1.05 13.05 16.07
CA ILE A 116 -0.41 14.03 16.95
C ILE A 116 -1.37 15.17 17.32
N ASN A 117 -2.37 15.41 16.46
CA ASN A 117 -3.41 16.41 16.65
C ASN A 117 -4.66 15.84 17.34
N GLY A 118 -4.60 14.63 17.91
CA GLY A 118 -5.71 13.99 18.60
C GLY A 118 -6.84 13.47 17.70
N LYS A 119 -6.67 13.48 16.37
CA LYS A 119 -7.66 12.88 15.44
C LYS A 119 -7.54 11.36 15.44
N ASP A 120 -8.68 10.66 15.46
CA ASP A 120 -8.74 9.21 15.25
C ASP A 120 -8.35 8.88 13.80
N VAL A 121 -7.41 7.96 13.65
CA VAL A 121 -6.84 7.51 12.37
C VAL A 121 -7.06 6.02 12.11
N LYS A 122 -7.91 5.34 12.90
CA LYS A 122 -8.19 3.90 12.71
C LYS A 122 -8.59 3.56 11.27
N ASP A 123 -9.43 4.39 10.66
CA ASP A 123 -9.94 4.15 9.30
C ASP A 123 -8.86 4.26 8.23
N LEU A 124 -7.73 4.92 8.52
CA LEU A 124 -6.61 4.97 7.59
C LEU A 124 -5.94 3.61 7.43
N PHE A 125 -6.02 2.74 8.44
CA PHE A 125 -5.46 1.39 8.36
C PHE A 125 -6.33 0.44 7.54
N LYS A 126 -7.56 0.81 7.16
CA LYS A 126 -8.41 0.02 6.25
C LYS A 126 -7.89 0.00 4.81
N SER A 127 -6.99 0.91 4.46
CA SER A 127 -6.42 1.02 3.11
C SER A 127 -4.91 1.10 3.20
N VAL A 128 -4.25 0.00 2.85
CA VAL A 128 -2.79 -0.16 2.91
C VAL A 128 -2.30 -0.62 1.54
N HIS A 129 -1.20 -0.05 1.06
CA HIS A 129 -0.63 -0.42 -0.23
C HIS A 129 -0.28 -1.93 -0.27
N PRO A 130 -0.59 -2.66 -1.37
CA PRO A 130 -0.31 -4.09 -1.49
C PRO A 130 1.17 -4.48 -1.33
N ASN A 131 2.10 -3.54 -1.58
CA ASN A 131 3.53 -3.79 -1.40
C ASN A 131 3.99 -3.82 0.09
N ILE A 132 3.17 -3.33 1.02
CA ILE A 132 3.50 -3.36 2.44
C ILE A 132 3.28 -4.79 2.94
N ARG A 133 4.35 -5.42 3.45
CA ARG A 133 4.33 -6.79 3.98
C ARG A 133 4.28 -6.85 5.49
N TYR A 134 4.55 -5.72 6.13
CA TYR A 134 4.51 -5.62 7.57
C TYR A 134 3.91 -4.29 8.03
N LEU A 135 2.89 -4.38 8.88
CA LEU A 135 2.26 -3.25 9.53
C LEU A 135 2.31 -3.43 11.05
N GLY A 136 3.17 -2.66 11.70
CA GLY A 136 3.32 -2.65 13.15
C GLY A 136 2.58 -1.48 13.79
N LEU A 137 1.53 -1.74 14.56
CA LEU A 137 0.80 -0.74 15.35
C LEU A 137 1.25 -0.78 16.81
N VAL A 138 2.21 0.08 17.15
CA VAL A 138 2.76 0.27 18.50
C VAL A 138 1.88 1.27 19.28
N GLY A 139 0.71 0.78 19.68
CA GLY A 139 -0.23 1.47 20.57
C GLY A 139 -0.75 0.54 21.66
N CYS A 140 -1.30 1.12 22.72
CA CYS A 140 -1.97 0.35 23.78
C CYS A 140 -3.29 -0.23 23.25
N ASP A 141 -3.54 -1.51 23.51
CA ASP A 141 -4.83 -2.18 23.24
C ASP A 141 -5.30 -2.07 21.77
N ALA A 142 -4.34 -1.97 20.85
CA ALA A 142 -4.58 -1.72 19.43
C ALA A 142 -4.81 -3.00 18.60
N GLU A 143 -4.72 -4.17 19.24
CA GLU A 143 -4.89 -5.47 18.58
C GLU A 143 -6.32 -5.74 18.12
N GLY A 144 -7.32 -5.29 18.89
CA GLY A 144 -8.72 -5.35 18.47
C GLY A 144 -8.94 -4.63 17.14
N ILE A 145 -8.30 -3.48 16.94
CA ILE A 145 -8.48 -2.62 15.76
C ILE A 145 -7.96 -3.29 14.49
N LEU A 146 -6.71 -3.78 14.48
CA LEU A 146 -6.17 -4.43 13.26
C LEU A 146 -6.85 -5.76 12.97
N ASN A 147 -7.24 -6.52 14.00
CA ASN A 147 -7.96 -7.77 13.83
C ASN A 147 -9.37 -7.55 13.28
N GLU A 148 -10.07 -6.52 13.74
CA GLU A 148 -11.39 -6.11 13.20
C GLU A 148 -11.27 -5.73 11.73
N ILE A 149 -10.34 -4.82 11.38
CA ILE A 149 -10.08 -4.41 9.99
C ILE A 149 -9.74 -5.63 9.10
N SER A 150 -8.91 -6.55 9.60
CA SER A 150 -8.59 -7.78 8.88
C SER A 150 -9.81 -8.68 8.68
N ARG A 151 -10.67 -8.83 9.71
CA ARG A 151 -11.90 -9.63 9.66
C ARG A 151 -12.96 -9.03 8.73
N GLU A 152 -13.00 -7.71 8.61
CA GLU A 152 -13.83 -6.98 7.64
C GLU A 152 -13.35 -7.14 6.19
N GLY A 153 -12.22 -7.83 5.96
CA GLY A 153 -11.72 -8.14 4.63
C GLY A 153 -10.87 -7.03 4.01
N HIS A 154 -10.54 -5.96 4.74
CA HIS A 154 -9.75 -4.84 4.21
C HIS A 154 -8.32 -5.23 3.79
N TYR A 155 -7.79 -6.33 4.32
CA TYR A 155 -6.47 -6.85 3.95
C TYR A 155 -6.50 -8.04 2.99
N ARG A 156 -7.68 -8.40 2.44
CA ARG A 156 -7.81 -9.58 1.56
C ARG A 156 -6.87 -9.54 0.35
N TYR A 157 -6.68 -8.35 -0.22
CA TYR A 157 -5.81 -8.11 -1.38
C TYR A 157 -4.33 -7.99 -1.04
N ASN A 158 -3.94 -8.24 0.21
CA ASN A 158 -2.55 -8.22 0.65
C ASN A 158 -2.28 -9.40 1.61
N PRO A 159 -2.29 -10.66 1.11
CA PRO A 159 -2.09 -11.84 1.95
C PRO A 159 -0.68 -11.94 2.54
N ASN A 160 0.27 -11.20 1.98
CA ASN A 160 1.63 -11.08 2.51
C ASN A 160 1.74 -10.04 3.63
N LEU A 161 0.66 -9.31 3.95
CA LEU A 161 0.62 -8.37 5.04
C LEU A 161 0.54 -9.11 6.38
N MET A 162 1.62 -9.03 7.15
CA MET A 162 1.58 -9.36 8.57
C MET A 162 1.30 -8.11 9.40
N THR A 163 0.21 -8.12 10.14
CA THR A 163 -0.07 -7.11 11.15
C THR A 163 0.48 -7.51 12.51
N HIS A 164 0.95 -6.55 13.29
CA HIS A 164 1.34 -6.78 14.67
C HIS A 164 0.99 -5.59 15.56
N SER A 165 0.32 -5.90 16.66
CA SER A 165 -0.27 -4.95 17.59
C SER A 165 -0.23 -5.52 19.01
N PHE A 166 -0.83 -4.83 19.98
CA PHE A 166 -0.76 -5.22 21.39
C PHE A 166 -2.15 -5.22 22.05
N THR A 167 -2.48 -6.28 22.78
CA THR A 167 -3.69 -6.42 23.62
C THR A 167 -3.66 -5.62 24.92
N LYS A 168 -2.49 -5.17 25.36
CA LYS A 168 -2.30 -4.50 26.67
C LYS A 168 -1.49 -3.23 26.51
N LYS A 169 -1.64 -2.33 27.48
CA LYS A 169 -0.76 -1.15 27.64
C LYS A 169 0.71 -1.54 27.56
N ILE A 170 1.48 -0.82 26.74
CA ILE A 170 2.90 -1.11 26.50
C ILE A 170 3.73 0.17 26.40
N ASP A 171 4.94 0.15 26.97
CA ASP A 171 5.94 1.21 26.75
C ASP A 171 6.33 1.21 25.27
N ALA A 172 6.26 2.37 24.60
CA ALA A 172 6.50 2.49 23.16
C ALA A 172 7.85 1.90 22.71
N ARG A 173 8.91 1.97 23.55
CA ARG A 173 10.22 1.38 23.20
C ARG A 173 10.17 -0.13 23.29
N LYS A 174 9.50 -0.68 24.31
CA LYS A 174 9.30 -2.14 24.43
C LYS A 174 8.41 -2.64 23.30
N GLY A 175 7.34 -1.92 22.98
CA GLY A 175 6.44 -2.24 21.88
C GLY A 175 7.17 -2.22 20.54
N LEU A 176 7.90 -1.16 20.22
CA LEU A 176 8.69 -1.08 18.99
C LEU A 176 9.69 -2.23 18.88
N LYS A 177 10.43 -2.57 19.94
CA LYS A 177 11.34 -3.73 19.92
C LYS A 177 10.63 -5.06 19.65
N LYS A 178 9.45 -5.27 20.24
CA LYS A 178 8.65 -6.47 20.00
C LYS A 178 8.15 -6.54 18.56
N SER A 179 7.64 -5.43 18.04
CA SER A 179 7.20 -5.31 16.65
C SER A 179 8.35 -5.54 15.67
N LEU A 180 9.52 -4.91 15.89
CA LEU A 180 10.71 -5.17 15.08
C LEU A 180 11.09 -6.66 15.08
N LYS A 181 11.05 -7.31 16.23
CA LYS A 181 11.31 -8.76 16.32
C LYS A 181 10.28 -9.58 15.53
N ALA A 182 8.99 -9.22 15.61
CA ALA A 182 7.93 -9.90 14.87
C ALA A 182 8.07 -9.69 13.35
N SER A 183 8.59 -8.53 12.91
CA SER A 183 8.78 -8.22 11.49
C SER A 183 9.86 -9.06 10.80
N VAL A 184 10.76 -9.69 11.56
CA VAL A 184 11.90 -10.43 11.00
C VAL A 184 11.44 -11.49 10.00
N GLY A 185 10.40 -12.28 10.31
CA GLY A 185 9.95 -13.35 9.43
C GLY A 185 9.42 -12.89 8.06
N GLN A 186 8.92 -11.65 7.98
CA GLN A 186 8.36 -11.08 6.75
C GLN A 186 9.34 -10.22 5.97
N LEU A 187 10.34 -9.66 6.65
CA LEU A 187 11.28 -8.72 6.05
C LEU A 187 12.65 -9.35 5.83
N GLY A 188 13.01 -10.46 6.49
CA GLY A 188 14.36 -10.98 6.35
C GLY A 188 14.74 -12.07 7.36
N TYR A 189 15.96 -11.98 7.87
CA TYR A 189 16.44 -12.89 8.91
C TYR A 189 17.40 -12.18 9.86
N THR A 190 17.58 -12.76 11.05
CA THR A 190 18.56 -12.27 12.03
C THR A 190 19.71 -13.25 12.17
N LYS A 191 20.94 -12.75 12.15
CA LYS A 191 22.14 -13.54 12.45
C LYS A 191 22.63 -13.16 13.85
N LYS A 192 22.74 -14.15 14.73
CA LYS A 192 23.39 -13.98 16.05
C LYS A 192 24.89 -13.84 15.84
N ARG A 193 25.49 -12.77 16.37
CA ARG A 193 26.93 -12.57 16.39
C ARG A 193 27.41 -12.47 17.83
N LEU A 194 28.35 -13.34 18.19
CA LEU A 194 29.06 -13.24 19.46
C LEU A 194 30.07 -12.10 19.38
N PHE A 195 30.01 -11.19 20.36
CA PHE A 195 31.07 -10.24 20.62
C PHE A 195 31.72 -10.58 21.96
N PHE A 196 33.02 -10.89 21.92
CA PHE A 196 33.85 -10.97 23.12
C PHE A 196 34.27 -9.55 23.50
N LEU A 197 33.74 -9.03 24.61
CA LEU A 197 34.28 -7.82 25.21
C LEU A 197 35.51 -8.19 26.05
N LYS A 198 36.58 -7.40 25.93
CA LYS A 198 37.85 -7.55 26.68
C LYS A 198 37.69 -7.66 28.22
N LYS A 199 36.50 -7.37 28.78
CA LYS A 199 36.15 -7.57 30.19
C LYS A 199 34.97 -8.53 30.32
N LYS A 200 35.23 -9.85 30.24
CA LYS A 200 34.42 -11.00 30.71
C LYS A 200 32.87 -10.94 30.59
N SER A 201 32.30 -10.16 29.67
CA SER A 201 30.86 -10.19 29.39
C SER A 201 30.63 -10.62 27.95
N LEU A 202 29.90 -11.72 27.77
CA LEU A 202 29.35 -12.09 26.48
C LEU A 202 28.15 -11.17 26.22
N ILE A 203 28.22 -10.41 25.13
CA ILE A 203 27.06 -9.68 24.61
C ILE A 203 26.68 -10.28 23.27
N PHE A 204 25.47 -10.83 23.21
CA PHE A 204 24.86 -11.27 21.95
C PHE A 204 24.25 -10.07 21.24
N ARG A 205 24.74 -9.76 20.03
CA ARG A 205 24.06 -8.85 19.10
C ARG A 205 23.36 -9.66 18.01
N HIS A 206 22.15 -9.22 17.67
CA HIS A 206 21.41 -9.73 16.53
C HIS A 206 21.48 -8.66 15.45
N ASP A 207 22.15 -8.98 14.34
CA ASP A 207 22.17 -8.13 13.15
C ASP A 207 21.06 -8.64 12.22
N PHE A 208 20.25 -7.73 11.69
CA PHE A 208 19.16 -8.04 10.76
C PHE A 208 19.60 -7.77 9.32
N TYR A 209 19.29 -8.72 8.44
CA TYR A 209 19.59 -8.68 7.01
C TYR A 209 18.26 -8.82 6.25
N GLY A 210 18.02 -7.93 5.27
CA GLY A 210 16.89 -8.07 4.36
C GLY A 210 17.07 -9.32 3.50
N ARG A 211 15.98 -9.99 3.13
CA ARG A 211 16.03 -11.14 2.21
C ARG A 211 15.87 -10.61 0.78
N GLU A 212 16.90 -10.75 -0.04
CA GLU A 212 16.90 -10.29 -1.44
C GLU A 212 15.87 -11.03 -2.29
N ASP A 213 15.65 -12.30 -2.00
CA ASP A 213 14.65 -13.18 -2.62
C ASP A 213 13.21 -12.82 -2.26
N LEU A 214 12.99 -12.04 -1.20
CA LEU A 214 11.68 -11.41 -0.93
C LEU A 214 11.48 -10.14 -1.78
N LEU A 215 12.44 -9.64 -2.56
CA LEU A 215 12.17 -8.56 -3.53
C LEU A 215 11.33 -9.04 -4.72
N LYS A 216 11.23 -10.36 -4.93
CA LYS A 216 10.26 -10.96 -5.84
C LYS A 216 8.94 -11.15 -5.08
N VAL A 217 7.86 -10.55 -5.59
CA VAL A 217 6.50 -10.78 -5.09
C VAL A 217 6.26 -12.29 -5.17
N ASN A 218 6.09 -12.95 -4.03
CA ASN A 218 6.04 -14.41 -3.95
C ASN A 218 4.63 -14.89 -4.31
N ASN A 219 4.52 -15.85 -5.24
CA ASN A 219 3.29 -16.41 -5.82
C ASN A 219 2.44 -17.28 -4.86
N TYR A 220 2.54 -17.08 -3.54
CA TYR A 220 1.72 -17.79 -2.55
C TYR A 220 0.41 -17.04 -2.29
N PHE A 221 -0.37 -16.87 -3.34
CA PHE A 221 -1.76 -16.46 -3.20
C PHE A 221 -2.59 -17.73 -3.02
N HIS A 222 -3.24 -17.89 -1.87
CA HIS A 222 -4.26 -18.93 -1.70
C HIS A 222 -5.46 -18.52 -2.56
N CYS A 223 -5.58 -19.14 -3.73
CA CYS A 223 -6.58 -18.82 -4.73
C CYS A 223 -7.95 -19.33 -4.29
N ALA A 224 -8.60 -18.57 -3.42
CA ALA A 224 -10.02 -18.72 -3.20
C ALA A 224 -10.73 -18.37 -4.51
N LYS A 225 -11.67 -19.23 -4.90
CA LYS A 225 -12.64 -18.88 -5.93
C LYS A 225 -13.61 -17.88 -5.30
N GLU A 226 -13.73 -16.72 -5.89
CA GLU A 226 -14.67 -15.69 -5.46
C GLU A 226 -15.79 -15.54 -6.49
N ASN A 227 -16.91 -15.00 -6.05
CA ASN A 227 -18.02 -14.65 -6.91
C ASN A 227 -17.99 -13.13 -7.15
N GLY A 228 -18.19 -12.71 -8.39
CA GLY A 228 -18.17 -11.30 -8.75
C GLY A 228 -18.77 -11.02 -10.12
N TYR A 229 -18.87 -9.74 -10.42
CA TYR A 229 -19.44 -9.24 -11.67
C TYR A 229 -18.31 -8.81 -12.61
N LEU A 230 -18.24 -9.43 -13.79
CA LEU A 230 -17.19 -9.19 -14.78
C LEU A 230 -17.34 -7.81 -15.45
N VAL A 231 -16.34 -6.95 -15.29
CA VAL A 231 -16.26 -5.67 -16.00
C VAL A 231 -15.13 -5.73 -17.01
N LYS A 232 -15.45 -5.39 -18.26
CA LYS A 232 -14.47 -5.23 -19.34
C LYS A 232 -14.11 -3.74 -19.43
N GLY A 233 -12.84 -3.46 -19.66
CA GLY A 233 -12.34 -2.09 -19.72
C GLY A 233 -11.35 -1.90 -20.86
N VAL A 234 -11.37 -0.70 -21.42
CA VAL A 234 -10.40 -0.24 -22.40
C VAL A 234 -9.79 1.06 -21.87
N ARG A 235 -8.46 1.15 -21.88
CA ARG A 235 -7.73 2.39 -21.64
C ARG A 235 -7.06 2.83 -22.94
N THR A 236 -7.37 4.03 -23.38
CA THR A 236 -6.73 4.69 -24.52
C THR A 236 -5.81 5.79 -24.01
N LEU A 237 -4.65 5.96 -24.64
CA LEU A 237 -3.66 6.95 -24.24
C LEU A 237 -3.34 7.92 -25.38
N SER A 238 -3.70 9.19 -25.21
CA SER A 238 -3.24 10.29 -26.07
C SER A 238 -1.88 10.87 -25.65
N GLN A 239 -1.44 10.57 -24.43
CA GLN A 239 -0.16 10.98 -23.84
C GLN A 239 0.41 9.84 -23.00
N ASP A 240 1.71 9.89 -22.70
CA ASP A 240 2.31 8.97 -21.74
C ASP A 240 1.57 9.04 -20.40
N SER A 241 1.28 7.87 -19.84
CA SER A 241 0.59 7.78 -18.56
C SER A 241 1.27 6.77 -17.65
N MET A 242 1.25 7.11 -16.36
CA MET A 242 1.79 6.28 -15.30
C MET A 242 0.92 5.04 -15.04
N GLU A 243 1.42 4.18 -14.16
CA GLU A 243 0.64 3.10 -13.58
C GLU A 243 -0.61 3.64 -12.88
N VAL A 244 -1.73 2.93 -13.01
CA VAL A 244 -2.99 3.29 -12.36
C VAL A 244 -3.62 2.08 -11.68
N ALA A 245 -4.27 2.34 -10.55
CA ALA A 245 -5.11 1.38 -9.85
C ALA A 245 -6.59 1.69 -10.10
N ILE A 246 -7.34 0.67 -10.50
CA ILE A 246 -8.79 0.67 -10.55
C ILE A 246 -9.28 0.19 -9.19
N THR A 247 -10.10 1.00 -8.53
CA THR A 247 -10.53 0.77 -7.15
C THR A 247 -12.04 1.00 -6.98
N ASN A 248 -12.65 0.42 -5.96
CA ASN A 248 -14.00 0.74 -5.49
C ASN A 248 -14.02 0.91 -3.96
N SER A 249 -15.20 0.93 -3.35
CA SER A 249 -15.37 1.00 -1.89
C SER A 249 -14.77 -0.19 -1.14
N GLN A 250 -14.58 -1.32 -1.81
CA GLN A 250 -14.11 -2.56 -1.22
C GLN A 250 -12.61 -2.82 -1.43
N GLY A 251 -11.90 -1.98 -2.21
CA GLY A 251 -10.45 -2.06 -2.38
C GLY A 251 -9.98 -1.88 -3.83
N ILE A 252 -8.81 -2.45 -4.12
CA ILE A 252 -8.18 -2.44 -5.44
C ILE A 252 -8.72 -3.61 -6.25
N LEU A 253 -9.20 -3.32 -7.46
CA LEU A 253 -9.80 -4.26 -8.39
C LEU A 253 -8.84 -4.68 -9.49
N LYS A 254 -8.04 -3.74 -10.02
CA LYS A 254 -7.04 -3.99 -11.07
C LYS A 254 -5.91 -2.97 -10.97
N ILE A 255 -4.71 -3.36 -11.35
CA ILE A 255 -3.59 -2.45 -11.56
C ILE A 255 -3.20 -2.54 -13.03
N LEU A 256 -3.08 -1.39 -13.68
CA LEU A 256 -2.63 -1.28 -15.07
C LEU A 256 -1.25 -0.62 -15.09
N PRO A 257 -0.28 -1.20 -15.81
CA PRO A 257 1.06 -0.64 -15.89
C PRO A 257 1.06 0.71 -16.62
N ALA A 258 2.17 1.42 -16.48
CA ALA A 258 2.45 2.61 -17.29
C ALA A 258 2.45 2.27 -18.79
N ALA A 259 2.03 3.21 -19.62
CA ALA A 259 1.91 3.06 -21.06
C ALA A 259 2.22 4.38 -21.77
N LYS A 260 2.56 4.28 -23.06
CA LYS A 260 2.96 5.43 -23.88
C LYS A 260 1.76 6.01 -24.65
N ALA A 261 1.92 7.23 -25.14
CA ALA A 261 0.99 7.81 -26.10
C ALA A 261 0.79 6.88 -27.32
N GLY A 262 -0.45 6.68 -27.73
CA GLY A 262 -0.87 5.78 -28.81
C GLY A 262 -1.25 4.37 -28.34
N ASP A 263 -0.85 3.97 -27.13
CA ASP A 263 -1.17 2.65 -26.61
C ASP A 263 -2.68 2.49 -26.32
N ARG A 264 -3.19 1.30 -26.61
CA ARG A 264 -4.53 0.86 -26.19
C ARG A 264 -4.40 -0.41 -25.35
N GLN A 265 -4.85 -0.33 -24.09
CA GLN A 265 -4.81 -1.45 -23.14
C GLN A 265 -6.22 -2.00 -22.94
N GLU A 266 -6.44 -3.26 -23.32
CA GLU A 266 -7.67 -3.99 -23.00
C GLU A 266 -7.47 -4.83 -21.72
N PHE A 267 -8.46 -4.80 -20.83
CA PHE A 267 -8.38 -5.52 -19.56
C PHE A 267 -9.77 -5.93 -19.06
N GLN A 268 -9.77 -6.84 -18.09
CA GLN A 268 -10.96 -7.24 -17.35
C GLN A 268 -10.66 -7.27 -15.86
N PHE A 269 -11.70 -7.09 -15.04
CA PHE A 269 -11.66 -7.27 -13.59
C PHE A 269 -13.05 -7.62 -13.07
N TYR A 270 -13.13 -8.02 -11.81
CA TYR A 270 -14.39 -8.41 -11.17
C TYR A 270 -14.74 -7.44 -10.04
N LEU A 271 -16.00 -7.02 -9.98
CA LEU A 271 -16.58 -6.39 -8.81
C LEU A 271 -17.03 -7.48 -7.83
N PRO A 272 -16.51 -7.53 -6.59
CA PRO A 272 -16.86 -8.62 -5.67
C PRO A 272 -18.36 -8.62 -5.33
N TYR A 273 -18.97 -9.80 -5.43
CA TYR A 273 -20.39 -10.00 -5.13
C TYR A 273 -20.66 -9.80 -3.63
N HIS A 274 -21.77 -9.14 -3.31
CA HIS A 274 -22.35 -9.13 -1.97
C HIS A 274 -23.88 -9.05 -2.09
N PRO A 275 -24.68 -9.75 -1.25
CA PRO A 275 -26.14 -9.77 -1.37
C PRO A 275 -26.82 -8.40 -1.25
N GLU A 276 -26.19 -7.44 -0.57
CA GLU A 276 -26.68 -6.07 -0.40
C GLU A 276 -26.06 -5.08 -1.41
N PHE A 277 -25.72 -5.54 -2.61
CA PHE A 277 -25.03 -4.71 -3.60
C PHE A 277 -25.87 -3.50 -4.01
N ALA A 278 -25.39 -2.29 -3.74
CA ALA A 278 -26.05 -1.06 -4.12
C ALA A 278 -25.28 -0.33 -5.21
N ARG A 279 -25.97 0.55 -5.96
CA ARG A 279 -25.37 1.36 -7.03
C ARG A 279 -24.13 2.15 -6.58
N ARG A 280 -24.06 2.54 -5.30
CA ARG A 280 -22.90 3.26 -4.74
C ARG A 280 -21.63 2.42 -4.68
N ASP A 281 -21.75 1.10 -4.56
CA ASP A 281 -20.64 0.15 -4.43
C ASP A 281 -20.02 -0.17 -5.80
N MET A 282 -20.76 0.11 -6.87
CA MET A 282 -20.29 0.06 -8.26
C MET A 282 -19.50 1.30 -8.68
N LYS A 283 -19.32 2.31 -7.82
CA LYS A 283 -18.47 3.46 -8.18
C LYS A 283 -17.03 2.99 -8.36
N ILE A 284 -16.48 3.29 -9.52
CA ILE A 284 -15.09 2.96 -9.86
C ILE A 284 -14.24 4.21 -9.75
N SER A 285 -13.01 4.02 -9.33
CA SER A 285 -12.03 5.05 -9.10
C SER A 285 -10.72 4.64 -9.77
N VAL A 286 -10.31 5.38 -10.80
CA VAL A 286 -8.99 5.22 -11.43
C VAL A 286 -8.04 6.17 -10.73
N ASP A 287 -7.03 5.63 -10.06
CA ASP A 287 -6.13 6.37 -9.18
C ASP A 287 -4.68 6.13 -9.61
N SER A 288 -3.89 7.20 -9.76
CA SER A 288 -2.44 7.09 -10.01
C SER A 288 -1.65 6.58 -8.80
N LEU A 289 -2.32 6.36 -7.65
CA LEU A 289 -1.71 6.08 -6.35
C LEU A 289 -0.83 7.24 -5.84
N ILE A 290 -0.79 8.37 -6.55
CA ILE A 290 -0.14 9.60 -6.12
C ILE A 290 -1.13 10.37 -5.23
N TYR A 291 -0.76 10.54 -3.96
CA TYR A 291 -1.64 11.13 -2.95
C TYR A 291 -1.99 12.61 -3.20
N PHE A 292 -1.03 13.38 -3.72
CA PHE A 292 -1.20 14.81 -4.01
C PHE A 292 -0.33 15.20 -5.20
N GLY A 293 -0.92 15.96 -6.11
CA GLY A 293 -0.22 16.71 -7.14
C GLY A 293 -0.89 18.07 -7.26
N GLU A 294 -0.12 19.10 -7.52
CA GLU A 294 -0.69 20.41 -7.90
C GLU A 294 -1.20 20.36 -9.35
N GLU A 295 -0.50 19.60 -10.18
CA GLU A 295 -0.82 19.38 -11.58
C GLU A 295 -1.67 18.12 -11.75
N ARG A 296 -2.73 18.26 -12.54
CA ARG A 296 -3.56 17.14 -12.98
C ARG A 296 -2.71 16.11 -13.73
N LYS A 297 -2.76 14.87 -13.28
CA LYS A 297 -2.10 13.74 -13.93
C LYS A 297 -3.01 13.16 -14.99
N TYR A 298 -2.44 12.94 -16.16
CA TYR A 298 -3.12 12.25 -17.24
C TYR A 298 -3.11 10.74 -16.94
N LEU A 299 -4.29 10.15 -16.76
CA LEU A 299 -4.45 8.73 -16.40
C LEU A 299 -4.82 7.86 -17.62
N GLY A 300 -5.08 8.46 -18.78
CA GLY A 300 -5.73 7.81 -19.93
C GLY A 300 -7.24 8.06 -19.96
N GLU A 301 -7.85 7.82 -21.12
CA GLU A 301 -9.30 7.72 -21.27
C GLU A 301 -9.73 6.28 -21.00
N PHE A 302 -10.79 6.09 -20.22
CA PHE A 302 -11.31 4.76 -19.88
C PHE A 302 -12.75 4.63 -20.29
N ASP A 303 -13.03 3.50 -20.93
CA ASP A 303 -14.37 3.00 -21.19
C ASP A 303 -14.54 1.68 -20.46
N PHE A 304 -15.64 1.54 -19.71
CA PHE A 304 -15.98 0.33 -18.98
C PHE A 304 -17.34 -0.18 -19.45
N GLU A 305 -17.38 -1.46 -19.79
CA GLU A 305 -18.55 -2.12 -20.34
C GLU A 305 -18.84 -3.41 -19.59
N THR A 306 -20.12 -3.74 -19.50
CA THR A 306 -20.58 -5.01 -18.94
C THR A 306 -21.63 -5.64 -19.83
N ASP A 307 -21.72 -6.97 -19.76
CA ASP A 307 -22.68 -7.73 -20.56
C ASP A 307 -24.13 -7.51 -20.07
N TRP A 308 -24.32 -7.04 -18.83
CA TRP A 308 -25.64 -6.73 -18.23
C TRP A 308 -26.10 -5.26 -18.41
N GLY A 309 -25.42 -4.50 -19.28
CA GLY A 309 -25.87 -3.16 -19.68
C GLY A 309 -25.63 -2.06 -18.66
N THR A 310 -24.59 -2.19 -17.82
CA THR A 310 -24.03 -1.06 -17.07
C THR A 310 -22.86 -0.46 -17.85
N ASP A 311 -22.89 0.85 -18.05
CA ASP A 311 -21.75 1.64 -18.49
C ASP A 311 -21.28 2.56 -17.35
N TRP A 312 -20.03 3.02 -17.41
CA TRP A 312 -19.50 3.98 -16.45
C TRP A 312 -19.14 5.29 -17.12
N ARG A 313 -19.77 6.36 -16.64
CA ARG A 313 -19.42 7.70 -17.09
C ARG A 313 -18.44 8.33 -16.12
N VAL A 314 -17.36 8.88 -16.67
CA VAL A 314 -16.42 9.69 -15.89
C VAL A 314 -17.13 10.90 -15.28
N PHE A 315 -16.85 11.16 -14.01
CA PHE A 315 -17.36 12.32 -13.30
C PHE A 315 -16.61 13.57 -13.77
N ALA A 316 -17.30 14.36 -14.56
CA ALA A 316 -16.77 15.54 -15.23
C ALA A 316 -17.71 16.73 -15.04
N LYS A 317 -17.17 17.94 -15.26
CA LYS A 317 -17.95 19.16 -15.40
C LYS A 317 -18.83 19.09 -16.65
N SER A 318 -19.74 20.07 -16.79
CA SER A 318 -20.60 20.20 -17.97
C SER A 318 -19.83 20.38 -19.28
N ASP A 319 -18.61 20.94 -19.22
CA ASP A 319 -17.69 21.12 -20.35
C ASP A 319 -16.90 19.85 -20.71
N GLY A 320 -17.11 18.74 -20.01
CA GLY A 320 -16.38 17.48 -20.22
C GLY A 320 -15.05 17.39 -19.47
N THR A 321 -14.62 18.44 -18.76
CA THR A 321 -13.41 18.40 -17.95
C THR A 321 -13.59 17.41 -16.79
N VAL A 322 -12.85 16.30 -16.84
CA VAL A 322 -12.82 15.31 -15.74
C VAL A 322 -12.38 15.97 -14.44
N LEU A 323 -13.08 15.64 -13.36
CA LEU A 323 -12.79 16.14 -12.03
C LEU A 323 -11.82 15.22 -11.29
N GLY A 324 -10.80 15.83 -10.71
CA GLY A 324 -9.76 15.17 -9.92
C GLY A 324 -8.36 15.43 -10.47
N VAL A 325 -7.37 15.40 -9.58
CA VAL A 325 -5.97 15.73 -9.91
C VAL A 325 -5.17 14.45 -10.17
N THR A 326 -5.20 13.52 -9.23
CA THR A 326 -4.46 12.25 -9.30
C THR A 326 -5.40 11.06 -9.48
N LYS A 327 -6.70 11.32 -9.60
CA LYS A 327 -7.77 10.34 -9.53
C LYS A 327 -8.97 10.76 -10.38
N ASN A 328 -9.54 9.83 -11.14
CA ASN A 328 -10.79 10.00 -11.88
C ASN A 328 -11.87 9.12 -11.27
N LEU A 329 -13.04 9.69 -10.98
CA LEU A 329 -14.20 8.94 -10.49
C LEU A 329 -15.12 8.58 -11.66
N TYR A 330 -15.62 7.34 -11.66
CA TYR A 330 -16.52 6.79 -12.67
C TYR A 330 -17.82 6.35 -12.00
N LEU A 331 -18.94 6.86 -12.52
CA LEU A 331 -20.26 6.60 -11.97
C LEU A 331 -21.03 5.62 -12.86
N PRO A 332 -21.60 4.55 -12.28
CA PRO A 332 -22.37 3.57 -13.04
C PRO A 332 -23.68 4.19 -13.56
N ARG A 333 -24.05 3.81 -14.78
CA ARG A 333 -25.29 4.14 -15.48
C ARG A 333 -25.90 2.84 -16.03
N GLY A 334 -27.21 2.85 -16.28
CA GLY A 334 -27.94 1.66 -16.70
C GLY A 334 -28.45 0.79 -15.54
N SER A 335 -28.57 -0.51 -15.81
CA SER A 335 -29.11 -1.52 -14.89
C SER A 335 -28.13 -1.91 -13.80
N LEU A 336 -28.60 -2.45 -12.69
CA LEU A 336 -27.74 -3.12 -11.70
C LEU A 336 -27.63 -4.60 -12.07
N PRO A 337 -26.48 -5.25 -11.81
CA PRO A 337 -26.36 -6.68 -12.06
C PRO A 337 -27.27 -7.47 -11.13
N SER A 338 -27.79 -8.57 -11.65
CA SER A 338 -28.60 -9.57 -10.96
C SER A 338 -27.72 -10.72 -10.43
N ILE A 339 -28.32 -11.68 -9.72
CA ILE A 339 -27.59 -12.89 -9.30
C ILE A 339 -27.14 -13.74 -10.51
N ASP A 340 -27.86 -13.66 -11.63
CA ASP A 340 -27.57 -14.45 -12.84
C ASP A 340 -26.32 -13.92 -13.56
N ASP A 341 -25.90 -12.69 -13.26
CA ASP A 341 -24.69 -12.06 -13.80
C ASP A 341 -23.42 -12.41 -13.00
N VAL A 342 -23.57 -13.13 -11.89
CA VAL A 342 -22.45 -13.51 -11.02
C VAL A 342 -21.61 -14.60 -11.68
N GLN A 343 -20.31 -14.36 -11.78
CA GLN A 343 -19.34 -15.33 -12.25
C GLN A 343 -18.38 -15.70 -11.13
N THR A 344 -18.01 -16.98 -11.08
CA THR A 344 -16.94 -17.44 -10.20
C THR A 344 -15.59 -17.20 -10.88
N TYR A 345 -14.73 -16.40 -10.26
CA TYR A 345 -13.41 -16.06 -10.75
C TYR A 345 -12.32 -16.48 -9.75
N LYS A 346 -11.08 -16.59 -10.26
CA LYS A 346 -9.90 -16.67 -9.40
C LYS A 346 -9.43 -15.25 -9.14
N GLU A 347 -9.20 -14.91 -7.88
CA GLU A 347 -8.78 -13.57 -7.49
C GLU A 347 -7.53 -13.12 -8.28
N LEU A 348 -7.45 -11.82 -8.57
CA LEU A 348 -6.44 -11.22 -9.44
C LEU A 348 -5.00 -11.56 -9.06
N SER A 349 -4.81 -11.77 -7.76
CA SER A 349 -3.55 -12.11 -7.13
C SER A 349 -3.02 -13.51 -7.53
N CYS A 350 -3.89 -14.33 -8.12
CA CYS A 350 -3.61 -15.70 -8.56
C CYS A 350 -3.51 -15.88 -10.07
N ASN A 351 -3.73 -14.83 -10.85
CA ASN A 351 -3.83 -14.95 -12.30
C ASN A 351 -2.53 -14.47 -12.95
N ASP A 352 -1.49 -15.31 -12.89
CA ASP A 352 -0.19 -15.09 -13.56
C ASP A 352 -0.33 -14.97 -15.11
N THR A 353 -1.52 -15.29 -15.64
CA THR A 353 -1.81 -15.45 -17.07
C THR A 353 -2.91 -14.54 -17.61
N GLU A 354 -3.43 -13.57 -16.84
CA GLU A 354 -4.37 -12.61 -17.41
C GLU A 354 -3.62 -11.61 -18.31
N GLU A 355 -3.38 -12.06 -19.55
CA GLU A 355 -2.73 -11.31 -20.61
C GLU A 355 -3.49 -10.01 -20.88
N MET A 356 -2.94 -8.91 -20.38
CA MET A 356 -3.32 -7.59 -20.85
C MET A 356 -2.87 -7.47 -22.30
N LYS A 357 -3.82 -7.27 -23.22
CA LYS A 357 -3.48 -7.01 -24.62
C LYS A 357 -3.16 -5.55 -24.76
N VAL A 358 -1.88 -5.26 -25.03
CA VAL A 358 -1.43 -3.92 -25.40
C VAL A 358 -1.33 -3.89 -26.91
N HIS A 359 -2.16 -3.06 -27.54
CA HIS A 359 -2.06 -2.76 -28.95
C HIS A 359 -1.34 -1.42 -29.09
N VAL A 360 -0.18 -1.43 -29.75
CA VAL A 360 0.56 -0.23 -30.14
C VAL A 360 0.14 0.09 -31.57
N TYR A 361 -0.44 1.27 -31.79
CA TYR A 361 -0.89 1.72 -33.11
C TYR A 361 0.10 2.68 -33.77
#